data_AF-A0A4S2J0H4-F1
#
_entry.id   AF-A0A4S2J0H4-F1
#
_cell.length_a   1.000
_cell.length_b   1.000
_cell.length_c   1.000
_cell.angle_alpha   90.00
_cell.angle_beta   90.00
_cell.angle_gamma   90.00
#
_symmetry.space_group_name_H-M   'P 1'
#
loop_
_entity.id
_entity.type
_entity.pdbx_description
1 polymer ?
#
loop_
_entity_poly.entity_id
_entity_poly.type
_entity_poly.pdbx_seq_one_letter_code
_entity_poly.pdbx_strand_id
1 'polypeptide(L)'
;MDHEKDEKKADVRDERAVKQGVERASSEILDILAVKGRITRSGAVSTPCTAYPEGDEVHRLRHPWSVYDVPGADLEQAMDRVRAQLPARGWKIVKDGPDKSRAKLPQIVANSADGHLSADLRLWLEPADSKRSSMIEVTVVSDCFRSRP
;
A
#
# COMPACT_ATOMS: atom_id res chain seq x y z
N MET A 1 20.48 -33.82 -4.35
CA MET A 1 20.70 -32.41 -3.99
C MET A 1 19.38 -31.90 -3.46
N ASP A 2 19.25 -32.11 -2.17
CA ASP A 2 18.04 -31.98 -1.38
C ASP A 2 17.71 -30.50 -1.23
N HIS A 3 16.68 -30.05 -1.93
CA HIS A 3 16.08 -28.76 -1.63
C HIS A 3 15.15 -28.96 -0.45
N GLU A 4 15.72 -28.71 0.73
CA GLU A 4 15.03 -28.39 1.97
C GLU A 4 13.95 -27.33 1.65
N LYS A 5 12.73 -27.81 1.39
CA LYS A 5 11.55 -26.96 1.39
C LYS A 5 11.33 -26.59 2.84
N ASP A 6 11.97 -25.51 3.26
CA ASP A 6 11.47 -24.71 4.37
C ASP A 6 10.03 -24.34 4.00
N GLU A 7 9.06 -25.12 4.49
CA GLU A 7 7.66 -24.73 4.50
C GLU A 7 7.60 -23.44 5.31
N LYS A 8 7.65 -22.29 4.62
CA LYS A 8 7.32 -21.01 5.23
C LYS A 8 5.87 -21.12 5.69
N LYS A 9 5.62 -21.57 6.92
CA LYS A 9 4.29 -21.53 7.50
C LYS A 9 3.98 -20.09 7.85
N ALA A 10 2.90 -19.55 7.29
CA ALA A 10 2.45 -18.21 7.64
C ALA A 10 1.98 -18.16 9.10
N ASP A 11 2.24 -17.05 9.76
CA ASP A 11 1.82 -16.81 11.14
C ASP A 11 0.29 -16.79 11.26
N VAL A 12 -0.20 -17.26 12.39
CA VAL A 12 -1.63 -17.19 12.74
C VAL A 12 -1.89 -15.86 13.42
N ARG A 13 -2.79 -15.04 12.87
CA ARG A 13 -3.11 -13.71 13.40
C ARG A 13 -4.61 -13.45 13.35
N ASP A 14 -5.10 -12.66 14.30
CA ASP A 14 -6.49 -12.23 14.34
C ASP A 14 -6.79 -11.28 13.17
N GLU A 15 -7.67 -11.70 12.27
CA GLU A 15 -8.00 -10.95 11.06
C GLU A 15 -8.54 -9.55 11.37
N ARG A 16 -9.30 -9.40 12.45
CA ARG A 16 -9.86 -8.11 12.86
C ARG A 16 -8.76 -7.13 13.30
N ALA A 17 -7.78 -7.61 14.08
CA ALA A 17 -6.63 -6.81 14.48
C ALA A 17 -5.78 -6.40 13.27
N VAL A 18 -5.52 -7.32 12.33
CA VAL A 18 -4.79 -7.00 11.09
C VAL A 18 -5.57 -5.97 10.28
N LYS A 19 -6.90 -6.10 10.17
CA LYS A 19 -7.76 -5.16 9.45
C LYS A 19 -7.67 -3.76 10.02
N GLN A 20 -7.77 -3.64 11.33
CA GLN A 20 -7.65 -2.35 12.03
C GLN A 20 -6.25 -1.75 11.84
N GLY A 21 -5.20 -2.56 11.84
CA GLY A 21 -3.83 -2.11 11.55
C GLY A 21 -3.69 -1.53 10.15
N VAL A 22 -4.20 -2.24 9.14
CA VAL A 22 -4.20 -1.79 7.74
C VAL A 22 -4.98 -0.48 7.57
N GLU A 23 -6.21 -0.41 8.10
CA GLU A 23 -7.05 0.78 7.97
C GLU A 23 -6.46 1.98 8.71
N ARG A 24 -5.85 1.78 9.89
CA ARG A 24 -5.18 2.84 10.65
C ARG A 24 -3.96 3.38 9.90
N ALA A 25 -3.10 2.51 9.41
CA ALA A 25 -1.94 2.90 8.60
C ALA A 25 -2.36 3.64 7.33
N SER A 26 -3.45 3.19 6.71
CA SER A 26 -4.04 3.86 5.56
C SER A 26 -4.52 5.28 5.88
N SER A 27 -5.22 5.48 7.00
CA SER A 27 -5.62 6.81 7.47
C SER A 27 -4.42 7.70 7.78
N GLU A 28 -3.37 7.17 8.40
CA GLU A 28 -2.12 7.91 8.65
C GLU A 28 -1.48 8.40 7.36
N ILE A 29 -1.42 7.55 6.32
CA ILE A 29 -0.89 7.96 5.01
C ILE A 29 -1.75 9.04 4.36
N LEU A 30 -3.07 8.94 4.48
CA LEU A 30 -3.98 9.98 4.00
C LEU A 30 -3.73 11.33 4.71
N ASP A 31 -3.50 11.30 6.02
CA ASP A 31 -3.17 12.51 6.80
C ASP A 31 -1.82 13.12 6.36
N ILE A 32 -0.82 12.29 6.04
CA ILE A 32 0.47 12.74 5.51
C ILE A 32 0.33 13.39 4.13
N LEU A 33 -0.48 12.81 3.24
CA LEU A 33 -0.74 13.39 1.92
C LEU A 33 -1.32 14.80 2.05
N ALA A 34 -2.22 15.02 3.03
CA ALA A 34 -2.80 16.34 3.34
C ALA A 34 -3.42 17.04 2.12
N VAL A 35 -4.05 16.27 1.22
CA VAL A 35 -4.65 16.77 -0.02
C VAL A 35 -6.16 16.97 0.16
N LYS A 36 -6.68 18.14 -0.22
CA LYS A 36 -8.11 18.46 -0.18
C LYS A 36 -8.86 17.99 -1.44
N GLY A 37 -8.67 16.72 -1.82
CA GLY A 37 -9.26 16.12 -3.02
C GLY A 37 -10.45 15.21 -2.72
N ARG A 38 -11.01 14.60 -3.78
CA ARG A 38 -11.94 13.49 -3.61
C ARG A 38 -11.17 12.23 -3.27
N ILE A 39 -11.74 11.42 -2.38
CA ILE A 39 -11.12 10.19 -1.89
C ILE A 39 -12.06 9.03 -2.19
N THR A 40 -11.54 7.97 -2.80
CA THR A 40 -12.30 6.73 -2.93
C THR A 40 -12.41 6.05 -1.56
N ARG A 41 -13.65 5.73 -1.16
CA ARG A 41 -13.92 5.08 0.14
C ARG A 41 -14.08 3.60 -0.07
N SER A 42 -12.99 2.86 0.05
CA SER A 42 -13.00 1.40 0.17
C SER A 42 -12.71 1.02 1.63
N GLY A 43 -13.12 -0.18 2.04
CA GLY A 43 -12.61 -0.81 3.26
C GLY A 43 -11.46 -1.76 2.93
N ALA A 44 -10.72 -2.21 3.95
CA ALA A 44 -9.74 -3.26 3.75
C ALA A 44 -10.43 -4.59 3.35
N VAL A 45 -9.92 -5.24 2.31
CA VAL A 45 -10.43 -6.49 1.73
C VAL A 45 -9.41 -7.61 1.83
N SER A 46 -9.89 -8.83 2.04
CA SER A 46 -9.05 -10.03 2.07
C SER A 46 -8.73 -10.52 0.66
N THR A 47 -7.47 -10.90 0.43
CA THR A 47 -6.98 -11.44 -0.83
C THR A 47 -6.04 -12.61 -0.57
N PRO A 48 -6.09 -13.69 -1.38
CA PRO A 48 -5.21 -14.84 -1.21
C PRO A 48 -3.75 -14.47 -1.48
N CYS A 49 -2.83 -15.13 -0.78
CA CYS A 49 -1.40 -14.99 -1.02
C CYS A 49 -0.89 -16.01 -2.03
N THR A 50 -0.52 -15.56 -3.22
CA THR A 50 -0.08 -16.43 -4.34
C THR A 50 1.25 -17.15 -4.10
N ALA A 51 1.99 -16.80 -3.04
CA ALA A 51 3.23 -17.48 -2.66
C ALA A 51 2.98 -18.78 -1.89
N TYR A 52 1.73 -19.06 -1.53
CA TYR A 52 1.31 -20.22 -0.75
C TYR A 52 0.34 -21.08 -1.59
N PRO A 53 0.34 -22.41 -1.39
CA PRO A 53 -0.71 -23.28 -1.92
C PRO A 53 -2.11 -22.78 -1.55
N GLU A 54 -3.08 -22.90 -2.48
CA GLU A 54 -4.46 -22.46 -2.23
C GLU A 54 -5.12 -23.16 -1.04
N GLY A 55 -4.67 -24.39 -0.71
CA GLY A 55 -5.17 -25.16 0.44
C GLY A 55 -4.66 -24.70 1.81
N ASP A 56 -3.68 -23.80 1.87
CA ASP A 56 -3.10 -23.35 3.15
C ASP A 56 -3.91 -22.21 3.80
N GLU A 57 -4.97 -21.74 3.12
CA GLU A 57 -5.86 -20.65 3.57
C GLU A 57 -5.13 -19.34 3.93
N VAL A 58 -3.94 -19.14 3.38
CA VAL A 58 -3.10 -17.97 3.64
C VAL A 58 -3.58 -16.78 2.81
N HIS A 59 -3.89 -15.69 3.50
CA HIS A 59 -4.39 -14.47 2.90
C HIS A 59 -3.68 -13.25 3.48
N ARG A 60 -3.97 -12.09 2.90
CA ARG A 60 -3.53 -10.78 3.35
C ARG A 60 -4.66 -9.79 3.18
N LEU A 61 -4.65 -8.75 4.01
CA LEU A 61 -5.58 -7.64 3.87
C LEU A 61 -4.94 -6.55 3.01
N ARG A 62 -5.72 -6.03 2.07
CA ARG A 62 -5.35 -4.92 1.19
C ARG A 62 -6.37 -3.81 1.31
N HIS A 63 -5.91 -2.57 1.37
CA HIS A 63 -6.76 -1.40 1.39
C HIS A 63 -6.36 -0.43 0.28
N PRO A 64 -6.87 -0.67 -0.95
CA PRO A 64 -6.61 0.20 -2.08
C PRO A 64 -7.59 1.38 -2.09
N TRP A 65 -7.07 2.60 -2.19
CA TRP A 65 -7.86 3.82 -2.37
C TRP A 65 -7.03 4.84 -3.17
N SER A 66 -7.66 5.97 -3.49
CA SER A 66 -7.04 7.02 -4.27
C SER A 66 -7.54 8.39 -3.85
N VAL A 67 -6.68 9.39 -4.04
CA VAL A 67 -7.05 10.81 -3.97
C VAL A 67 -6.90 11.44 -5.35
N TYR A 68 -7.91 12.19 -5.77
CA TYR A 68 -8.03 12.75 -7.13
C TYR A 68 -8.83 14.06 -7.12
N ASP A 69 -9.07 14.62 -8.31
CA ASP A 69 -9.73 15.92 -8.53
C ASP A 69 -9.00 17.10 -7.87
N VAL A 70 -7.66 17.08 -7.95
CA VAL A 70 -6.78 18.18 -7.55
C VAL A 70 -5.70 18.40 -8.60
N PRO A 71 -5.08 19.59 -8.67
CA PRO A 71 -3.97 19.85 -9.56
C PRO A 71 -2.84 18.82 -9.42
N GLY A 72 -2.23 18.41 -10.54
CA GLY A 72 -1.10 17.47 -10.52
C GLY A 72 0.06 17.93 -9.63
N ALA A 73 0.35 19.24 -9.64
CA ALA A 73 1.37 19.83 -8.77
C ALA A 73 1.08 19.65 -7.27
N ASP A 74 -0.19 19.63 -6.86
CA ASP A 74 -0.57 19.39 -5.46
C ASP A 74 -0.37 17.92 -5.07
N LEU A 75 -0.57 17.00 -6.02
CA LEU A 75 -0.28 15.58 -5.85
C LEU A 75 1.23 15.31 -5.78
N GLU A 76 2.03 15.99 -6.61
CA GLU A 76 3.50 15.91 -6.54
C GLU A 76 4.01 16.36 -5.17
N GLN A 77 3.53 17.51 -4.68
CA GLN A 77 3.84 17.98 -3.32
C GLN A 77 3.38 17.00 -2.23
N ALA A 78 2.27 16.28 -2.46
CA ALA A 78 1.82 15.25 -1.52
C ALA A 78 2.78 14.07 -1.47
N MET A 79 3.34 13.65 -2.62
CA MET A 79 4.39 12.62 -2.67
C MET A 79 5.66 13.09 -1.95
N ASP A 80 6.03 14.37 -2.06
CA ASP A 80 7.17 14.93 -1.30
C ASP A 80 6.94 14.93 0.21
N ARG A 81 5.71 15.24 0.66
CA ARG A 81 5.33 15.10 2.08
C ARG A 81 5.46 13.66 2.55
N VAL A 82 5.07 12.70 1.74
CA VAL A 82 5.23 11.26 2.02
C VAL A 82 6.69 10.89 2.20
N ARG A 83 7.58 11.35 1.29
CA ARG A 83 9.04 11.11 1.40
C ARG A 83 9.63 11.60 2.71
N ALA A 84 9.19 12.77 3.17
CA ALA A 84 9.70 13.38 4.39
C ALA A 84 9.08 12.76 5.66
N GLN A 85 7.75 12.57 5.68
CA GLN A 85 7.03 12.23 6.91
C GLN A 85 6.96 10.73 7.21
N LEU A 86 6.97 9.85 6.20
CA LEU A 86 6.96 8.41 6.45
C LEU A 86 8.16 7.98 7.31
N PRO A 87 9.42 8.31 6.95
CA PRO A 87 10.57 8.01 7.80
C PRO A 87 10.50 8.62 9.19
N ALA A 88 10.00 9.86 9.31
CA ALA A 88 9.82 10.52 10.59
C ALA A 88 8.82 9.79 11.52
N ARG A 89 7.92 8.98 10.95
CA ARG A 89 6.93 8.16 11.66
C ARG A 89 7.34 6.69 11.78
N GLY A 90 8.61 6.37 11.49
CA GLY A 90 9.17 5.03 11.66
C GLY A 90 8.97 4.09 10.46
N TRP A 91 8.36 4.57 9.37
CA TRP A 91 8.27 3.78 8.13
C TRP A 91 9.59 3.78 7.39
N LYS A 92 9.99 2.63 6.87
CA LYS A 92 11.20 2.52 6.04
C LYS A 92 10.83 2.57 4.57
N ILE A 93 11.25 3.62 3.86
CA ILE A 93 11.15 3.67 2.40
C ILE A 93 12.10 2.62 1.82
N VAL A 94 11.53 1.61 1.13
CA VAL A 94 12.27 0.53 0.48
C VAL A 94 12.37 0.73 -1.03
N LYS A 95 11.56 1.65 -1.59
CA LYS A 95 11.64 2.08 -2.98
C LYS A 95 11.15 3.52 -3.11
N ASP A 96 11.89 4.34 -3.84
CA ASP A 96 11.45 5.64 -4.34
C ASP A 96 11.97 5.79 -5.77
N GLY A 97 11.05 5.86 -6.74
CA GLY A 97 11.38 5.89 -8.16
C GLY A 97 10.29 5.25 -9.03
N PRO A 98 10.52 5.08 -10.33
CA PRO A 98 9.49 4.57 -11.23
C PRO A 98 9.07 3.14 -10.91
N ASP A 99 7.77 2.86 -11.08
CA ASP A 99 7.22 1.52 -11.03
C ASP A 99 7.72 0.63 -12.19
N LYS A 100 7.34 -0.65 -12.17
CA LYS A 100 7.71 -1.60 -13.24
C LYS A 100 6.72 -1.61 -14.40
N SER A 101 5.72 -0.72 -14.39
CA SER A 101 4.76 -0.63 -15.48
C SER A 101 5.41 -0.04 -16.72
N ARG A 102 4.76 -0.20 -17.86
CA ARG A 102 5.18 0.45 -19.11
C ARG A 102 5.18 1.98 -18.99
N ALA A 103 4.31 2.55 -18.16
CA ALA A 103 4.20 3.99 -17.93
C ALA A 103 5.27 4.53 -16.98
N LYS A 104 5.98 3.67 -16.22
CA LYS A 104 7.03 4.04 -15.27
C LYS A 104 6.55 5.11 -14.28
N LEU A 105 5.39 4.89 -13.68
CA LEU A 105 4.74 5.84 -12.79
C LEU A 105 5.65 6.12 -11.57
N PRO A 106 5.79 7.37 -11.12
CA PRO A 106 6.50 7.66 -9.87
C PRO A 106 5.86 6.88 -8.72
N GLN A 107 6.68 6.12 -7.99
CA GLN A 107 6.25 5.21 -6.94
C GLN A 107 7.09 5.37 -5.68
N ILE A 108 6.42 5.32 -4.53
CA ILE A 108 7.05 5.16 -3.22
C ILE A 108 6.52 3.88 -2.60
N VAL A 109 7.41 3.01 -2.14
CA VAL A 109 7.07 1.85 -1.33
C VAL A 109 7.75 1.97 0.02
N ALA A 110 6.98 1.83 1.08
CA ALA A 110 7.48 1.88 2.45
C ALA A 110 6.92 0.74 3.29
N ASN A 111 7.73 0.22 4.22
CA ASN A 111 7.31 -0.81 5.16
C ASN A 111 7.20 -0.22 6.57
N SER A 112 6.24 -0.72 7.35
CA SER A 112 6.11 -0.36 8.77
C SER A 112 7.34 -0.83 9.56
N ALA A 113 7.56 -0.21 10.72
CA ALA A 113 8.68 -0.52 11.59
C ALA A 113 8.72 -1.99 12.04
N ASP A 114 7.54 -2.60 12.26
CA ASP A 114 7.38 -4.00 12.62
C ASP A 114 7.45 -4.97 11.43
N GLY A 115 7.49 -4.44 10.19
CA GLY A 115 7.56 -5.23 8.96
C GLY A 115 6.25 -5.92 8.54
N HIS A 116 5.16 -5.75 9.29
CA HIS A 116 3.88 -6.42 8.99
C HIS A 116 3.04 -5.67 7.95
N LEU A 117 3.32 -4.40 7.69
CA LEU A 117 2.60 -3.59 6.71
C LEU A 117 3.54 -3.05 5.64
N SER A 118 3.01 -2.93 4.44
CA SER A 118 3.64 -2.23 3.33
C SER A 118 2.66 -1.26 2.70
N ALA A 119 3.13 -0.08 2.36
CA ALA A 119 2.40 0.95 1.66
C ALA A 119 3.01 1.16 0.27
N ASP A 120 2.19 1.07 -0.77
CA ASP A 120 2.56 1.34 -2.17
C ASP A 120 1.76 2.56 -2.63
N LEU A 121 2.46 3.65 -2.92
CA LEU A 121 1.88 4.90 -3.44
C LEU A 121 2.37 5.10 -4.87
N ARG A 122 1.44 5.35 -5.80
CA ARG A 122 1.72 5.61 -7.21
C ARG A 122 1.06 6.89 -7.67
N LEU A 123 1.85 7.76 -8.28
CA LEU A 123 1.37 9.00 -8.85
C LEU A 123 1.00 8.81 -10.32
N TRP A 124 -0.26 9.11 -10.64
CA TRP A 124 -0.78 9.17 -12.00
C TRP A 124 -0.94 10.63 -12.39
N LEU A 125 -0.14 11.09 -13.35
CA LEU A 125 -0.27 12.42 -13.92
C LEU A 125 -0.91 12.33 -15.29
N GLU A 126 -2.04 13.00 -15.43
CA GLU A 126 -2.72 13.20 -16.69
C GLU A 126 -2.32 14.55 -17.29
N PRO A 127 -2.21 14.67 -18.63
CA PRO A 127 -2.03 15.95 -19.29
C PRO A 127 -3.12 16.97 -18.90
N ALA A 128 -2.79 18.26 -18.94
CA ALA A 128 -3.71 19.32 -18.53
C ALA A 128 -5.02 19.37 -19.35
N ASP A 129 -5.00 18.85 -20.58
CA ASP A 129 -6.13 18.75 -21.50
C ASP A 129 -6.86 17.38 -21.44
N SER A 130 -6.42 16.47 -20.56
CA SER A 130 -7.05 15.16 -20.40
C SER A 130 -8.43 15.25 -19.77
N LYS A 131 -9.35 14.39 -20.22
CA LYS A 131 -10.64 14.17 -19.55
C LYS A 131 -10.52 13.32 -18.27
N ARG A 132 -9.35 12.70 -18.05
CA ARG A 132 -9.05 11.93 -16.85
C ARG A 132 -8.37 12.85 -15.84
N SER A 133 -8.64 12.61 -14.57
CA SER A 133 -8.01 13.35 -13.49
C SER A 133 -6.75 12.64 -13.02
N SER A 134 -5.69 13.40 -12.80
CA SER A 134 -4.52 12.96 -12.06
C SER A 134 -4.92 12.45 -10.67
N MET A 135 -4.19 11.47 -10.16
CA MET A 135 -4.48 10.87 -8.86
C MET A 135 -3.24 10.29 -8.21
N ILE A 136 -3.30 10.10 -6.89
CA ILE A 136 -2.41 9.18 -6.19
C ILE A 136 -3.22 7.94 -5.86
N GLU A 137 -2.76 6.78 -6.34
CA GLU A 137 -3.24 5.49 -5.90
C GLU A 137 -2.41 5.04 -4.70
N VAL A 138 -3.08 4.60 -3.63
CA VAL A 138 -2.44 4.09 -2.43
C VAL A 138 -2.98 2.70 -2.15
N THR A 139 -2.10 1.75 -1.87
CA THR A 139 -2.46 0.45 -1.33
C THR A 139 -1.66 0.19 -0.08
N VAL A 140 -2.33 0.07 1.06
CA VAL A 140 -1.73 -0.51 2.27
C VAL A 140 -2.05 -2.00 2.29
N VAL A 141 -1.05 -2.82 2.55
CA VAL A 141 -1.17 -4.27 2.54
C VAL A 141 -0.49 -4.88 3.76
N SER A 142 -1.11 -5.90 4.35
CA SER A 142 -0.46 -6.72 5.36
C SER A 142 0.46 -7.77 4.70
N ASP A 143 1.44 -8.24 5.44
CA ASP A 143 2.03 -9.55 5.21
C ASP A 143 0.98 -10.67 5.27
N CYS A 144 1.35 -11.82 4.73
CA CYS A 144 0.49 -12.99 4.64
C CYS A 144 0.29 -13.64 6.01
N PHE A 145 -0.93 -14.08 6.32
CA PHE A 145 -1.28 -14.77 7.57
C PHE A 145 -2.40 -15.77 7.36
N ARG A 146 -2.56 -16.62 8.38
CA ARG A 146 -3.73 -17.48 8.55
C ARG A 146 -4.61 -16.89 9.65
N SER A 147 -5.93 -16.85 9.43
CA SER A 147 -6.88 -16.40 10.45
C SER A 147 -7.27 -17.51 11.42
N ARG A 148 -6.85 -18.76 11.14
CA ARG A 148 -7.05 -19.93 11.98
C ARG A 148 -5.78 -20.81 12.03
N PRO A 149 -5.57 -21.59 13.11
CA PRO A 149 -4.42 -22.47 13.26
C PRO A 149 -4.29 -23.56 12.20
#